data_AF-A0A0Q4QQX0-F1
#
_entry.id   AF-A0A0Q4QQX0-F1
#
_cell.length_a   1.000
_cell.length_b   1.000
_cell.length_c   1.000
_cell.angle_alpha   90.00
_cell.angle_beta   90.00
_cell.angle_gamma   90.00
#
_symmetry.space_group_name_H-M   'P 1'
#
loop_
_entity.id
_entity.type
_entity.pdbx_description
1 polymer ?
#
loop_
_entity_poly.entity_id
_entity_poly.type
_entity_poly.pdbx_seq_one_letter_code
_entity_poly.pdbx_strand_id
1 'polypeptide(L)'
;MGVSAAMIVKNGERSIERAINSIMEAVDEIIVVDTGSTDETLPILNRLAGEHEKVQLHHFTWINDFSAARNYSLSLVTHKWTFVVDDDDVLPLDQIHKLRQYTSEMDQQGREVGMYVRYNNTVDGVVNTVHEKAYLRLFPSRLRYKDMIHEIVDTQGMELLQSKFKSRSRKCPPLDAAWKGNEIV
;
A
#
# COMPACT_ATOMS: atom_id res chain seq x y z
N MET A 1 18.74 -1.73 -5.68
CA MET A 1 18.46 -0.88 -4.51
C MET A 1 17.16 -1.38 -3.88
N GLY A 2 16.81 -1.00 -2.65
CA GLY A 2 15.64 -1.58 -1.97
C GLY A 2 14.31 -0.88 -2.30
N VAL A 3 13.23 -1.39 -1.71
CA VAL A 3 11.85 -0.89 -1.84
C VAL A 3 11.22 -0.70 -0.46
N SER A 4 10.68 0.48 -0.22
CA SER A 4 9.84 0.76 0.96
C SER A 4 8.37 0.73 0.59
N ALA A 5 7.52 0.18 1.45
CA ALA A 5 6.09 0.44 1.40
C ALA A 5 5.73 1.65 2.27
N ALA A 6 4.76 2.44 1.81
CA ALA A 6 4.24 3.58 2.55
C ALA A 6 2.70 3.50 2.60
N MET A 7 2.15 3.55 3.81
CA MET A 7 0.73 3.39 4.08
C MET A 7 0.24 4.48 5.02
N ILE A 8 -1.01 4.90 4.84
CA ILE A 8 -1.77 5.67 5.84
C ILE A 8 -2.98 4.82 6.25
N VAL A 9 -3.41 4.93 7.51
CA VAL A 9 -4.53 4.14 8.02
C VAL A 9 -5.37 4.97 9.00
N LYS A 10 -6.68 4.69 9.01
CA LYS A 10 -7.61 5.13 10.05
C LYS A 10 -8.74 4.12 10.18
N ASN A 11 -8.87 3.51 11.35
CA ASN A 11 -9.90 2.51 11.65
C ASN A 11 -9.93 1.34 10.64
N GLY A 12 -8.76 0.73 10.44
CA GLY A 12 -8.49 -0.35 9.48
C GLY A 12 -8.46 -1.76 10.09
N GLU A 13 -9.03 -1.99 11.27
CA GLU A 13 -8.89 -3.24 12.05
C GLU A 13 -9.24 -4.52 11.27
N ARG A 14 -10.09 -4.44 10.24
CA ARG A 14 -10.56 -5.59 9.45
C ARG A 14 -9.63 -6.01 8.32
N SER A 15 -8.69 -5.14 7.95
CA SER A 15 -7.91 -5.29 6.72
C SER A 15 -6.43 -5.04 6.90
N ILE A 16 -6.02 -4.17 7.83
CA ILE A 16 -4.64 -3.69 7.94
C ILE A 16 -3.62 -4.82 8.10
N GLU A 17 -3.92 -5.83 8.92
CA GLU A 17 -3.04 -6.99 9.11
C GLU A 17 -2.86 -7.77 7.81
N ARG A 18 -3.96 -8.04 7.10
CA ARG A 18 -3.94 -8.76 5.83
C ARG A 18 -3.20 -7.95 4.76
N ALA A 19 -3.37 -6.62 4.75
CA ALA A 19 -2.69 -5.73 3.82
C ALA A 19 -1.17 -5.78 4.03
N ILE A 20 -0.71 -5.59 5.27
CA ILE A 20 0.71 -5.63 5.65
C ILE A 20 1.32 -7.01 5.34
N ASN A 21 0.66 -8.09 5.75
CA ASN A 21 1.15 -9.45 5.51
C ASN A 21 1.28 -9.77 4.01
N SER A 22 0.43 -9.18 3.16
CA SER A 22 0.49 -9.41 1.71
C SER A 22 1.71 -8.79 1.02
N ILE A 23 2.30 -7.75 1.62
CA ILE A 23 3.43 -7.02 1.06
C ILE A 23 4.75 -7.30 1.77
N MET A 24 4.74 -7.97 2.92
CA MET A 24 5.90 -8.24 3.80
C MET A 24 7.12 -8.82 3.04
N GLU A 25 6.87 -9.72 2.10
CA GLU A 25 7.90 -10.37 1.28
C GLU A 25 8.27 -9.54 0.03
N ALA A 26 7.43 -8.60 -0.37
CA ALA A 26 7.64 -7.77 -1.55
C ALA A 26 8.55 -6.56 -1.30
N VAL A 27 8.69 -6.13 -0.04
CA VAL A 27 9.41 -4.89 0.32
C VAL A 27 10.43 -5.12 1.45
N ASP A 28 11.33 -4.16 1.61
CA ASP A 28 12.42 -4.16 2.60
C ASP A 28 12.04 -3.38 3.86
N GLU A 29 11.10 -2.45 3.75
CA GLU A 29 10.64 -1.56 4.82
C GLU A 29 9.14 -1.29 4.62
N ILE A 30 8.38 -1.16 5.71
CA ILE A 30 6.96 -0.81 5.71
C ILE A 30 6.74 0.33 6.70
N ILE A 31 6.45 1.52 6.19
CA ILE A 31 6.04 2.68 6.98
C ILE A 31 4.53 2.71 7.04
N VAL A 32 3.97 2.62 8.25
CA VAL A 32 2.54 2.76 8.51
C VAL A 32 2.31 4.03 9.32
N VAL A 33 1.50 4.95 8.80
CA VAL A 33 1.11 6.18 9.49
C VAL A 33 -0.35 6.09 9.91
N ASP A 34 -0.58 5.97 11.22
CA ASP A 34 -1.91 6.09 11.80
C ASP A 34 -2.35 7.56 11.84
N THR A 35 -3.57 7.83 11.39
CA THR A 35 -4.14 9.18 11.32
C THR A 35 -5.21 9.46 12.38
N GLY A 36 -5.15 8.73 13.51
CA GLY A 36 -6.08 8.85 14.63
C GLY A 36 -7.14 7.75 14.61
N SER A 37 -6.71 6.49 14.59
CA SER A 37 -7.62 5.35 14.80
C SER A 37 -8.12 5.30 16.24
N THR A 38 -9.35 4.82 16.41
CA THR A 38 -10.03 4.66 17.70
C THR A 38 -10.52 3.24 17.96
N ASP A 39 -10.22 2.32 17.03
CA ASP A 39 -10.58 0.91 17.07
C ASP A 39 -9.33 0.04 17.32
N GLU A 40 -9.41 -1.28 17.05
CA GLU A 40 -8.30 -2.22 17.31
C GLU A 40 -7.13 -2.09 16.32
N THR A 41 -7.13 -1.10 15.42
CA THR A 41 -6.05 -0.86 14.46
C THR A 41 -4.70 -0.68 15.13
N LEU A 42 -4.61 0.17 16.17
CA LEU A 42 -3.34 0.45 16.85
C LEU A 42 -2.79 -0.78 17.59
N PRO A 43 -3.59 -1.53 18.38
CA PRO A 43 -3.16 -2.81 18.95
C PRO A 43 -2.59 -3.78 17.92
N ILE A 44 -3.26 -3.95 16.77
CA ILE A 44 -2.81 -4.82 15.68
C ILE A 44 -1.45 -4.34 15.14
N LEU A 45 -1.31 -3.04 14.87
CA LEU A 45 -0.08 -2.47 14.32
C LEU A 45 1.10 -2.55 15.29
N ASN A 46 0.88 -2.30 16.58
CA ASN A 46 1.92 -2.43 17.61
C ASN A 46 2.43 -3.87 17.71
N ARG A 47 1.53 -4.86 17.63
CA ARG A 47 1.93 -6.27 17.58
C ARG A 47 2.78 -6.56 16.35
N LEU A 48 2.33 -6.17 15.15
CA LEU A 48 3.06 -6.40 13.90
C LEU A 48 4.45 -5.73 13.90
N ALA A 49 4.56 -4.51 14.43
CA ALA A 49 5.84 -3.82 14.59
C ALA A 49 6.78 -4.50 15.61
N GLY A 50 6.22 -5.16 16.64
CA GLY A 50 7.00 -5.96 17.58
C GLY A 50 7.43 -7.32 17.03
N GLU A 51 6.65 -7.90 16.11
CA GLU A 51 6.93 -9.20 15.47
C GLU A 51 7.85 -9.07 14.25
N HIS A 52 7.84 -7.91 13.57
CA HIS A 52 8.55 -7.70 12.31
C HIS A 52 9.33 -6.38 12.30
N GLU A 53 10.67 -6.48 12.27
CA GLU A 53 11.58 -5.32 12.23
C GLU A 53 11.37 -4.40 11.01
N LYS A 54 10.75 -4.92 9.93
CA LYS A 54 10.43 -4.13 8.74
C LYS A 54 9.29 -3.14 8.95
N VAL A 55 8.41 -3.36 9.94
CA VAL A 55 7.19 -2.59 10.15
C VAL A 55 7.46 -1.47 11.14
N GLN A 56 7.32 -0.24 10.68
CA GLN A 56 7.49 0.97 11.50
C GLN A 56 6.16 1.70 11.60
N LEU A 57 5.68 1.89 12.83
CA LEU A 57 4.45 2.60 13.14
C LEU A 57 4.75 4.06 13.51
N HIS A 58 4.08 4.97 12.83
CA HIS A 58 4.14 6.41 13.08
C HIS A 58 2.74 6.99 13.23
N HIS A 59 2.66 8.19 13.78
CA HIS A 59 1.40 8.91 13.94
C HIS A 59 1.43 10.25 13.21
N PHE A 60 0.32 10.60 12.58
CA PHE A 60 0.10 11.91 11.97
C PHE A 60 -1.28 12.43 12.36
N THR A 61 -1.35 13.60 12.99
CA THR A 61 -2.64 14.20 13.34
C THR A 61 -3.42 14.54 12.07
N TRP A 62 -4.64 13.99 11.94
CA TRP A 62 -5.48 14.24 10.76
C TRP A 62 -5.84 15.72 10.61
N ILE A 63 -5.54 16.29 9.45
CA ILE A 63 -5.80 17.71 9.11
C ILE A 63 -6.70 17.90 7.88
N ASN A 64 -7.50 16.88 7.52
CA ASN A 64 -8.33 16.87 6.30
C ASN A 64 -7.52 16.99 4.99
N ASP A 65 -6.31 16.42 4.98
CA ASP A 65 -5.41 16.43 3.82
C ASP A 65 -4.73 15.06 3.68
N PHE A 66 -5.17 14.30 2.68
CA PHE A 66 -4.59 12.98 2.37
C PHE A 66 -3.16 13.11 1.86
N SER A 67 -2.90 14.10 1.02
CA SER A 67 -1.56 14.38 0.48
C SER A 67 -0.58 14.69 1.60
N ALA A 68 -0.97 15.44 2.63
CA ALA A 68 -0.10 15.71 3.78
C ALA A 68 0.26 14.42 4.54
N ALA A 69 -0.73 13.57 4.85
CA ALA A 69 -0.50 12.30 5.54
C ALA A 69 0.38 11.34 4.71
N ARG A 70 0.13 11.23 3.40
CA ARG A 70 0.98 10.42 2.51
C ARG A 70 2.37 11.01 2.37
N ASN A 71 2.51 12.31 2.22
CA ASN A 71 3.83 12.94 2.13
C ASN A 71 4.62 12.79 3.43
N TYR A 72 3.94 12.74 4.58
CA TYR A 72 4.58 12.39 5.85
C TYR A 72 5.11 10.94 5.82
N SER A 73 4.32 9.95 5.38
CA SER A 73 4.83 8.58 5.23
C SER A 73 5.98 8.48 4.23
N LEU A 74 5.90 9.18 3.08
CA LEU A 74 6.97 9.29 2.09
C LEU A 74 8.22 10.05 2.58
N SER A 75 8.13 10.80 3.68
CA SER A 75 9.30 11.45 4.27
C SER A 75 10.12 10.51 5.16
N LEU A 76 9.51 9.39 5.59
CA LEU A 76 10.10 8.42 6.50
C LEU A 76 10.75 7.24 5.78
N VAL A 77 10.39 6.99 4.51
CA VAL A 77 10.95 5.88 3.73
C VAL A 77 12.44 6.11 3.46
N THR A 78 13.21 5.02 3.54
CA THR A 78 14.68 5.07 3.42
C THR A 78 15.21 4.54 2.09
N HIS A 79 14.39 3.82 1.32
CA HIS A 79 14.81 3.21 0.07
C HIS A 79 14.52 4.09 -1.15
N LYS A 80 15.16 3.75 -2.28
CA LYS A 80 15.01 4.48 -3.55
C LYS A 80 13.60 4.36 -4.12
N TRP A 81 12.99 3.19 -4.01
CA TRP A 81 11.67 2.92 -4.55
C TRP A 81 10.64 2.94 -3.43
N THR A 82 9.47 3.53 -3.70
CA THR A 82 8.34 3.51 -2.78
C THR A 82 7.13 2.87 -3.43
N PHE A 83 6.54 1.92 -2.72
CA PHE A 83 5.26 1.29 -3.05
C PHE A 83 4.18 1.80 -2.09
N VAL A 84 3.29 2.65 -2.58
CA VAL A 84 2.18 3.17 -1.77
C VAL A 84 1.03 2.15 -1.79
N VAL A 85 0.54 1.79 -0.62
CA VAL A 85 -0.53 0.77 -0.45
C VAL A 85 -1.60 1.32 0.48
N ASP A 86 -2.87 1.10 0.15
CA ASP A 86 -3.97 1.45 1.06
C ASP A 86 -4.19 0.31 2.08
N ASP A 87 -4.85 0.62 3.19
CA ASP A 87 -5.07 -0.28 4.32
C ASP A 87 -6.06 -1.42 4.06
N ASP A 88 -6.79 -1.38 2.94
CA ASP A 88 -7.71 -2.42 2.48
C ASP A 88 -7.25 -3.17 1.21
N ASP A 89 -6.03 -2.88 0.75
CA ASP A 89 -5.41 -3.48 -0.41
C ASP A 89 -4.55 -4.70 -0.08
N VAL A 90 -4.58 -5.70 -0.98
CA VAL A 90 -3.78 -6.93 -0.88
C VAL A 90 -2.99 -7.10 -2.17
N LEU A 91 -1.68 -7.33 -2.03
CA LEU A 91 -0.82 -7.78 -3.12
C LEU A 91 -0.92 -9.31 -3.25
N PRO A 92 -1.40 -9.85 -4.37
CA PRO A 92 -1.47 -11.30 -4.55
C PRO A 92 -0.07 -11.94 -4.57
N LEU A 93 0.05 -13.17 -4.05
CA LEU A 93 1.34 -13.87 -3.92
C LEU A 93 2.09 -14.00 -5.26
N ASP A 94 1.36 -14.24 -6.35
CA ASP A 94 1.90 -14.34 -7.71
C ASP A 94 2.37 -13.00 -8.29
N GLN A 95 2.28 -11.91 -7.53
CA GLN A 95 2.67 -10.55 -7.93
C GLN A 95 3.86 -10.02 -7.14
N ILE A 96 4.20 -10.63 -6.00
CA ILE A 96 5.34 -10.27 -5.14
C ILE A 96 6.65 -10.23 -5.94
N HIS A 97 6.96 -11.31 -6.67
CA HIS A 97 8.20 -11.40 -7.46
C HIS A 97 8.27 -10.36 -8.58
N LYS A 98 7.12 -9.98 -9.15
CA LYS A 98 7.05 -9.01 -10.25
C LYS A 98 7.49 -7.64 -9.78
N LEU A 99 7.01 -7.20 -8.62
CA LEU A 99 7.39 -5.90 -8.05
C LEU A 99 8.92 -5.79 -7.91
N ARG A 100 9.55 -6.79 -7.28
CA ARG A 100 11.00 -6.89 -7.11
C ARG A 100 11.76 -6.91 -8.43
N GLN A 101 11.27 -7.69 -9.38
CA GLN A 101 11.88 -7.80 -10.71
C GLN A 101 11.87 -6.44 -11.41
N TYR A 102 10.74 -5.71 -11.39
CA TYR A 102 10.64 -4.40 -12.04
C TYR A 102 11.61 -3.37 -11.47
N THR A 103 11.65 -3.23 -10.15
CA THR A 103 12.55 -2.25 -9.52
C THR A 103 14.02 -2.58 -9.81
N SER A 104 14.36 -3.87 -9.85
CA SER A 104 15.70 -4.35 -10.18
C SER A 104 16.07 -4.08 -11.65
N GLU A 105 15.17 -4.34 -12.60
CA GLU A 105 15.36 -4.07 -14.03
C GLU A 105 15.56 -2.57 -14.30
N MET A 106 14.73 -1.72 -13.68
CA MET A 106 14.83 -0.26 -13.84
C MET A 106 16.13 0.28 -13.24
N ASP A 107 16.54 -0.25 -12.07
CA ASP A 107 17.82 0.09 -11.45
C ASP A 107 19.01 -0.28 -12.35
N GLN A 108 19.01 -1.49 -12.94
CA GLN A 108 20.06 -1.94 -13.86
C GLN A 108 20.14 -1.08 -15.12
N GLN A 109 19.00 -0.54 -15.58
CA GLN A 109 18.93 0.38 -16.71
C GLN A 109 19.23 1.84 -16.33
N GLY A 110 19.44 2.15 -15.05
CA GLY A 110 19.61 3.52 -14.57
C GLY A 110 18.36 4.40 -14.77
N ARG A 111 17.17 3.79 -14.82
CA ARG A 111 15.89 4.47 -15.10
C ARG A 111 15.09 4.72 -13.84
N GLU A 112 14.46 5.88 -13.80
CA GLU A 112 13.45 6.25 -12.82
C GLU A 112 12.11 6.40 -13.55
N VAL A 113 11.14 5.55 -13.21
CA VAL A 113 9.82 5.51 -13.84
C VAL A 113 8.74 5.45 -12.77
N GLY A 114 7.58 6.02 -13.06
CA GLY A 114 6.38 5.82 -12.26
C GLY A 114 5.56 4.65 -12.81
N MET A 115 5.01 3.79 -11.95
CA MET A 115 4.17 2.68 -12.37
C MET A 115 2.74 2.77 -11.86
N TYR A 116 1.83 2.72 -12.81
CA TYR A 116 0.40 2.57 -12.58
C TYR A 116 0.07 1.11 -12.23
N VAL A 117 -0.36 0.86 -10.99
CA VAL A 117 -0.77 -0.47 -10.52
C VAL A 117 -2.28 -0.64 -10.67
N ARG A 118 -2.69 -1.70 -11.36
CA ARG A 118 -4.11 -2.02 -11.60
C ARG A 118 -4.73 -2.72 -10.40
N TYR A 119 -5.96 -2.34 -10.07
CA TYR A 119 -6.75 -2.91 -8.99
C TYR A 119 -7.85 -3.83 -9.52
N ASN A 120 -7.88 -5.08 -9.07
CA ASN A 120 -9.03 -5.96 -9.30
C ASN A 120 -9.93 -5.94 -8.06
N ASN A 121 -11.14 -5.41 -8.17
CA ASN A 121 -12.12 -5.52 -7.09
C ASN A 121 -12.68 -6.94 -7.07
N THR A 122 -12.46 -7.65 -5.96
CA THR A 122 -12.96 -9.01 -5.76
C THR A 122 -13.96 -8.99 -4.60
N VAL A 123 -15.19 -9.42 -4.86
CA VAL A 123 -16.20 -9.68 -3.81
C VAL A 123 -16.44 -11.20 -3.84
N ASP A 124 -16.31 -11.86 -2.68
CA ASP A 124 -16.50 -13.32 -2.55
C ASP A 124 -15.69 -14.19 -3.53
N GLY A 125 -14.45 -13.79 -3.84
CA GLY A 125 -13.58 -14.52 -4.76
C GLY A 125 -13.89 -14.31 -6.24
N VAL A 126 -15.01 -13.64 -6.57
CA VAL A 126 -15.41 -13.30 -7.94
C VAL A 126 -14.98 -11.86 -8.27
N VAL A 127 -14.33 -11.69 -9.42
CA VAL A 127 -13.96 -10.36 -9.92
C VAL A 127 -15.22 -9.69 -10.47
N ASN A 128 -15.90 -8.91 -9.64
CA ASN A 128 -17.16 -8.26 -10.02
C ASN A 128 -16.95 -7.05 -10.94
N THR A 129 -15.78 -6.39 -10.87
CA THR A 129 -15.43 -5.27 -11.77
C THR A 129 -13.92 -5.11 -11.83
N VAL A 130 -13.33 -5.16 -13.04
CA VAL A 130 -11.97 -4.67 -13.27
C VAL A 130 -12.09 -3.17 -13.42
N HIS A 131 -11.72 -2.41 -12.38
CA HIS A 131 -11.58 -0.97 -12.58
C HIS A 131 -10.33 -0.75 -13.43
N GLU A 132 -10.50 -0.16 -14.62
CA GLU A 132 -9.38 0.24 -15.48
C GLU A 132 -8.50 1.33 -14.85
N LYS A 133 -8.95 1.92 -13.74
CA LYS A 133 -8.21 2.93 -12.98
C LYS A 133 -7.01 2.28 -12.29
N ALA A 134 -5.88 2.37 -12.96
CA ALA A 134 -4.58 2.13 -12.36
C ALA A 134 -4.14 3.42 -11.66
N TYR A 135 -3.66 3.32 -10.41
CA TYR A 135 -3.10 4.45 -9.68
C TYR A 135 -1.58 4.37 -9.68
N LEU A 136 -0.91 5.52 -9.72
CA LEU A 136 0.54 5.57 -9.61
C LEU A 136 0.93 5.18 -8.18
N ARG A 137 1.43 3.95 -8.01
CA ARG A 137 1.63 3.32 -6.70
C ARG A 137 3.06 2.86 -6.48
N LEU A 138 3.86 2.70 -7.53
CA LEU A 138 5.28 2.40 -7.41
C LEU A 138 6.10 3.47 -8.14
N PHE A 139 6.95 4.18 -7.42
CA PHE A 139 7.71 5.30 -7.97
C PHE A 139 8.95 5.62 -7.11
N PRO A 140 9.89 6.44 -7.59
CA PRO A 140 11.04 6.87 -6.80
C PRO A 140 10.64 7.69 -5.58
N SER A 141 11.26 7.40 -4.43
CA SER A 141 10.93 7.97 -3.12
C SER A 141 11.10 9.48 -2.99
N ARG A 142 11.70 10.15 -3.99
CA ARG A 142 11.78 11.61 -4.08
C ARG A 142 10.49 12.29 -4.55
N LEU A 143 9.55 11.56 -5.14
CA LEU A 143 8.28 12.13 -5.61
C LEU A 143 7.30 12.36 -4.45
N ARG A 144 6.39 13.32 -4.61
CA ARG A 144 5.44 13.74 -3.58
C ARG A 144 4.05 13.93 -4.16
N TYR A 145 3.03 13.72 -3.34
CA TYR A 145 1.65 14.01 -3.70
C TYR A 145 1.37 15.53 -3.65
N LYS A 146 0.55 16.00 -4.58
CA LYS A 146 -0.06 17.33 -4.64
C LYS A 146 -1.59 17.16 -4.61
N ASP A 147 -2.27 18.22 -4.20
CA ASP A 147 -3.73 18.31 -4.06
C ASP A 147 -4.31 17.53 -2.88
N MET A 148 -5.08 18.21 -2.03
CA MET A 148 -5.47 17.70 -0.71
C MET A 148 -6.47 16.51 -0.73
N ILE A 149 -7.24 16.37 -1.83
CA ILE A 149 -8.38 15.42 -1.92
C ILE A 149 -8.28 14.50 -3.15
N HIS A 150 -7.89 15.01 -4.31
CA HIS A 150 -7.68 14.21 -5.53
C HIS A 150 -6.20 13.89 -5.73
N GLU A 151 -5.51 13.52 -4.65
CA GLU A 151 -4.05 13.41 -4.57
C GLU A 151 -3.41 12.89 -5.87
N ILE A 152 -2.55 13.71 -6.47
CA ILE A 152 -1.79 13.38 -7.69
C ILE A 152 -0.32 13.38 -7.31
N VAL A 153 0.40 12.31 -7.63
CA VAL A 153 1.86 12.33 -7.51
C VAL A 153 2.43 13.32 -8.52
N ASP A 154 3.17 14.32 -8.05
CA ASP A 154 3.92 15.21 -8.94
C ASP A 154 5.06 14.43 -9.59
N THR A 155 4.85 14.07 -10.85
CA THR A 155 5.80 13.26 -11.62
C THR A 155 7.01 14.06 -12.08
N GLN A 156 6.96 15.41 -12.04
CA GLN A 156 8.05 16.27 -12.52
C GLN A 156 8.50 15.94 -13.96
N GLY A 157 7.55 15.51 -14.81
CA GLY A 157 7.84 15.10 -16.20
C GLY A 157 8.39 13.68 -16.35
N MET A 158 8.38 12.86 -15.30
CA MET A 158 8.84 11.47 -15.32
C MET A 158 8.00 10.58 -16.26
N GLU A 159 8.67 9.64 -16.91
CA GLU A 159 8.03 8.60 -17.72
C GLU A 159 7.13 7.70 -16.85
N LEU A 160 5.92 7.43 -17.34
CA LEU A 160 4.94 6.58 -16.66
C LEU A 160 4.70 5.30 -17.46
N LEU A 161 4.80 4.17 -16.78
CA LEU A 161 4.56 2.85 -17.34
C LEU A 161 3.35 2.20 -16.67
N GLN A 162 2.68 1.33 -17.41
CA GLN A 162 1.69 0.45 -16.81
C GLN A 162 2.38 -0.75 -16.17
N SER A 163 2.06 -1.05 -14.91
CA SER A 163 2.62 -2.22 -14.24
C SER A 163 2.18 -3.50 -14.96
N LYS A 164 3.06 -4.50 -14.97
CA LYS A 164 2.65 -5.88 -15.33
C LYS A 164 2.17 -6.68 -14.11
N PHE A 165 2.02 -6.00 -12.96
CA PHE A 165 1.50 -6.59 -11.73
C PHE A 165 0.22 -5.90 -11.24
N LYS A 166 -0.63 -6.63 -10.52
CA LYS A 166 -1.95 -6.13 -10.06
C LYS A 166 -2.08 -6.25 -8.53
N SER A 167 -2.77 -5.32 -7.92
CA SER A 167 -3.27 -5.39 -6.53
C SER A 167 -4.76 -5.73 -6.51
N ARG A 168 -5.30 -6.08 -5.35
CA ARG A 168 -6.74 -6.30 -5.14
C ARG A 168 -7.20 -5.51 -3.93
N SER A 169 -8.25 -4.70 -4.07
CA SER A 169 -8.98 -4.22 -2.90
C SER A 169 -10.07 -5.22 -2.54
N ARG A 170 -10.26 -5.47 -1.24
CA ARG A 170 -11.44 -6.17 -0.72
C ARG A 170 -12.16 -5.24 0.24
N LYS A 171 -13.28 -4.66 -0.20
CA LYS A 171 -14.21 -4.03 0.72
C LYS A 171 -14.77 -5.12 1.64
N CYS A 172 -14.50 -5.03 2.94
CA CYS A 172 -15.16 -5.88 3.92
C CYS A 172 -16.67 -5.59 3.90
N PRO A 173 -17.55 -6.62 3.98
CA PRO A 173 -18.96 -6.38 4.20
C PRO A 173 -19.21 -5.65 5.55
N PRO A 174 -20.33 -4.93 5.69
CA PRO A 174 -20.74 -4.33 6.97
C PRO A 174 -20.84 -5.40 8.07
N LEU A 175 -20.78 -4.99 9.35
CA LEU A 175 -20.75 -5.84 10.56
C LEU A 175 -21.88 -6.88 10.65
N ASP A 176 -22.89 -6.71 9.82
CA ASP A 176 -24.17 -7.39 9.82
C ASP A 176 -24.11 -8.75 9.08
N ALA A 177 -23.03 -9.01 8.33
CA ALA A 177 -22.85 -10.26 7.58
C ALA A 177 -21.99 -11.26 8.38
N ALA A 178 -22.68 -11.97 9.28
CA ALA A 178 -22.29 -13.20 9.99
C ALA A 178 -20.91 -13.81 9.66
N TRP A 179 -20.02 -13.71 10.64
CA TRP A 179 -18.88 -14.62 10.84
C TRP A 179 -19.42 -16.04 11.09
N LYS A 180 -19.73 -16.78 10.02
CA LYS A 180 -19.84 -18.24 10.11
C LYS A 180 -18.45 -18.80 9.87
N GLY A 181 -17.75 -19.05 10.99
CA GLY A 181 -16.53 -19.83 10.97
C GLY A 181 -16.76 -21.14 10.24
N ASN A 182 -15.78 -21.53 9.43
CA ASN A 182 -15.53 -22.91 9.09
C ASN A 182 -14.02 -23.08 8.89
N GLU A 183 -13.45 -23.70 9.91
CA GLU A 183 -12.43 -24.74 9.92
C GLU A 183 -11.57 -24.89 8.66
N ILE A 184 -10.26 -24.72 8.89
CA ILE A 184 -9.18 -25.17 8.03
C ILE A 184 -9.05 -26.69 8.23
N VAL A 185 -9.25 -27.44 7.15
CA VAL A 185 -8.53 -28.70 6.86
C VAL A 185 -7.82 -28.50 5.54
#